data_AF-A0A949IPJ2-F1
#
_entry.id   AF-A0A949IPJ2-F1
#
_cell.length_a   1.000
_cell.length_b   1.000
_cell.length_c   1.000
_cell.angle_alpha   90.00
_cell.angle_beta   90.00
_cell.angle_gamma   90.00
#
_symmetry.space_group_name_H-M   'P 1'
#
loop_
_entity.id
_entity.type
_entity.pdbx_description
1 polymer ?
#
loop_
_entity_poly.entity_id
_entity_poly.type
_entity_poly.pdbx_seq_one_letter_code
_entity_poly.pdbx_strand_id
1 'polypeptide(L)'
;MKEKPSCSSVPEKKIREITEAAENGNYSLLTKFLNNLSSAAERIAVLQRIEKINQENRVRSGKPPRLAFVSNSYEDSDFIDVALMKKSSDWLFRDDVLYRESLICQMAYPLMTGR
;
A
#
# COMPACT_ATOMS: atom_id res chain seq x y z
N MET A 1 -4.67 2.91 -28.77
CA MET A 1 -4.96 2.98 -27.33
C MET A 1 -3.97 2.05 -26.64
N LYS A 2 -2.99 2.58 -25.90
CA LYS A 2 -2.00 1.75 -25.17
C LYS A 2 -2.66 1.21 -23.91
N GLU A 3 -2.92 -0.09 -23.89
CA GLU A 3 -3.35 -0.80 -22.69
C GLU A 3 -2.33 -0.56 -21.58
N LYS A 4 -2.82 -0.04 -20.44
CA LYS A 4 -2.00 0.06 -19.23
C LYS A 4 -1.66 -1.37 -18.81
N PRO A 5 -0.39 -1.69 -18.49
CA PRO A 5 -0.03 -3.03 -18.05
C PRO A 5 -0.93 -3.40 -16.86
N SER A 6 -1.60 -4.54 -16.97
CA SER A 6 -2.44 -5.12 -15.92
C SER A 6 -1.56 -5.52 -14.74
N CYS A 7 -1.16 -4.53 -13.93
CA CYS A 7 -0.44 -4.76 -12.70
C CYS A 7 -1.40 -5.32 -11.65
N SER A 8 -1.60 -6.65 -11.66
CA SER A 8 -1.71 -7.47 -10.45
C SER A 8 -1.96 -8.94 -10.82
N SER A 9 -0.98 -9.79 -10.53
CA SER A 9 -1.19 -11.23 -10.40
C SER A 9 -2.09 -11.59 -9.20
N VAL A 10 -2.31 -10.65 -8.28
CA VAL A 10 -3.07 -10.85 -7.04
C VAL A 10 -4.58 -10.67 -7.26
N PRO A 11 -5.40 -11.71 -6.98
CA PRO A 11 -6.86 -11.60 -7.06
C PRO A 11 -7.41 -10.55 -6.10
N GLU A 12 -8.39 -9.75 -6.53
CA GLU A 12 -9.01 -8.71 -5.69
C GLU A 12 -9.62 -9.28 -4.41
N LYS A 13 -10.24 -10.47 -4.48
CA LYS A 13 -10.75 -11.20 -3.30
C LYS A 13 -9.67 -11.37 -2.24
N LYS A 14 -8.44 -11.68 -2.65
CA LYS A 14 -7.32 -11.84 -1.72
C LYS A 14 -6.98 -10.51 -1.06
N ILE A 15 -6.94 -9.43 -1.83
CA ILE A 15 -6.65 -8.09 -1.30
C ILE A 15 -7.71 -7.66 -0.28
N ARG A 16 -9.00 -7.99 -0.51
CA ARG A 16 -10.06 -7.74 0.47
C ARG A 16 -9.85 -8.52 1.77
N GLU A 17 -9.52 -9.81 1.68
CA GLU A 17 -9.18 -10.62 2.87
C GLU A 17 -8.00 -10.03 3.66
N ILE A 18 -6.94 -9.60 2.96
CA ILE A 18 -5.78 -8.96 3.60
C ILE A 18 -6.17 -7.63 4.25
N THR A 19 -7.02 -6.84 3.59
CA THR A 19 -7.49 -5.54 4.09
C THR A 19 -8.29 -5.72 5.37
N GLU A 20 -9.25 -6.65 5.38
CA GLU A 20 -10.05 -6.99 6.56
C GLU A 20 -9.17 -7.53 7.70
N ALA A 21 -8.18 -8.38 7.39
CA ALA A 21 -7.22 -8.86 8.39
C ALA A 21 -6.41 -7.71 9.01
N ALA A 22 -5.96 -6.76 8.19
CA ALA A 22 -5.23 -5.57 8.66
C ALA A 22 -6.12 -4.63 9.50
N GLU A 23 -7.39 -4.45 9.13
CA GLU A 23 -8.36 -3.69 9.93
C GLU A 23 -8.57 -4.31 11.32
N ASN A 24 -8.64 -5.65 11.38
CA ASN A 24 -8.84 -6.42 12.62
C ASN A 24 -7.56 -6.64 13.44
N GLY A 25 -6.42 -6.03 13.06
CA GLY A 25 -5.17 -6.11 13.81
C GLY A 25 -4.30 -7.34 13.52
N ASN A 26 -4.63 -8.16 12.52
CA ASN A 26 -3.83 -9.30 12.11
C ASN A 26 -2.72 -8.90 11.11
N TYR A 27 -1.75 -8.13 11.61
CA TYR A 27 -0.66 -7.58 10.79
C TYR A 27 0.31 -8.65 10.29
N SER A 28 0.44 -9.76 11.03
CA SER A 28 1.30 -10.88 10.64
C SER A 28 0.93 -11.47 9.27
N LEU A 29 -0.37 -11.48 8.96
CA LEU A 29 -0.89 -12.00 7.71
C LEU A 29 -0.60 -11.04 6.54
N LEU A 30 -0.74 -9.74 6.78
CA LEU A 30 -0.37 -8.68 5.83
C LEU A 30 1.13 -8.73 5.51
N THR A 31 2.00 -8.73 6.52
CA THR A 31 3.45 -8.72 6.31
C THR A 31 3.93 -9.98 5.59
N LYS A 32 3.42 -11.16 5.97
CA LYS A 32 3.72 -12.43 5.27
C LYS A 32 3.29 -12.38 3.81
N PHE A 33 2.09 -11.85 3.54
CA PHE A 33 1.58 -11.71 2.18
C PHE A 33 2.47 -10.79 1.33
N LEU A 34 2.82 -9.62 1.85
CA LEU A 34 3.68 -8.66 1.14
C LEU A 34 5.09 -9.21 0.92
N ASN A 35 5.67 -9.90 1.90
CA ASN A 35 7.00 -10.50 1.78
C ASN A 35 7.06 -11.65 0.77
N ASN A 36 5.92 -12.30 0.47
CA ASN A 36 5.83 -13.33 -0.58
C ASN A 36 5.76 -12.73 -1.99
N LEU A 37 5.55 -11.41 -2.13
CA LEU A 37 5.56 -10.75 -3.44
C LEU A 37 7.00 -10.49 -3.86
N SER A 38 7.34 -10.93 -5.07
CA SER A 38 8.68 -10.88 -5.62
C SER A 38 9.17 -9.45 -5.91
N SER A 39 8.26 -8.56 -6.31
CA SER A 39 8.62 -7.21 -6.76
C SER A 39 8.14 -6.12 -5.80
N ALA A 40 8.98 -5.12 -5.58
CA ALA A 40 8.61 -3.90 -4.87
C ALA A 40 7.42 -3.19 -5.53
N ALA A 41 7.36 -3.19 -6.87
CA ALA A 41 6.24 -2.61 -7.61
C ALA A 41 4.91 -3.34 -7.33
N GLU A 42 4.95 -4.67 -7.16
CA GLU A 42 3.77 -5.46 -6.77
C GLU A 42 3.35 -5.16 -5.35
N ARG A 43 4.32 -5.03 -4.41
CA ARG A 43 4.04 -4.64 -3.03
C ARG A 43 3.36 -3.27 -2.98
N ILE A 44 3.92 -2.27 -3.66
CA ILE A 44 3.32 -0.93 -3.74
C ILE A 44 1.90 -0.99 -4.33
N ALA A 45 1.70 -1.70 -5.44
CA ALA A 45 0.40 -1.82 -6.08
C ALA A 45 -0.64 -2.46 -5.15
N VAL A 46 -0.24 -3.46 -4.37
CA VAL A 46 -1.10 -4.06 -3.33
C VAL A 46 -1.41 -3.06 -2.22
N LEU A 47 -0.42 -2.34 -1.70
CA LEU A 47 -0.62 -1.35 -0.63
C LEU A 47 -1.60 -0.23 -1.04
N GLN A 48 -1.45 0.30 -2.27
CA GLN A 48 -2.36 1.30 -2.82
C GLN A 48 -3.79 0.76 -2.97
N ARG A 49 -3.95 -0.51 -3.34
CA ARG A 49 -5.27 -1.15 -3.43
C ARG A 49 -5.91 -1.40 -2.08
N ILE A 50 -5.12 -1.75 -1.06
CA ILE A 50 -5.58 -1.90 0.32
C ILE A 50 -6.16 -0.56 0.81
N GLU A 51 -5.45 0.55 0.60
CA GLU A 51 -5.96 1.89 0.91
C GLU A 51 -7.29 2.18 0.20
N LYS A 52 -7.36 1.91 -1.11
CA LYS A 52 -8.57 2.14 -1.89
C LYS A 52 -9.77 1.33 -1.37
N ILE A 53 -9.58 0.03 -1.12
CA ILE A 53 -10.65 -0.85 -0.60
C ILE A 53 -11.07 -0.41 0.81
N ASN A 54 -10.12 -0.06 1.69
CA ASN A 54 -10.44 0.45 3.02
C ASN A 54 -11.25 1.76 2.93
N GLN A 55 -10.90 2.67 2.02
CA GLN A 55 -11.65 3.89 1.79
C GLN A 55 -13.07 3.62 1.28
N GLU A 56 -13.25 2.71 0.32
CA GLU A 56 -14.57 2.29 -0.18
C GLU A 56 -15.42 1.66 0.94
N ASN A 57 -14.83 0.75 1.73
CA ASN A 57 -15.49 0.12 2.88
C ASN A 57 -15.91 1.15 3.92
N ARG A 58 -15.09 2.17 4.16
CA ARG A 58 -15.39 3.26 5.09
C ARG A 58 -16.53 4.13 4.59
N VAL A 59 -16.55 4.52 3.31
CA VAL A 59 -17.66 5.30 2.74
C VAL A 59 -18.98 4.54 2.88
N ARG A 60 -18.94 3.21 2.72
CA ARG A 60 -20.13 2.36 2.86
C ARG A 60 -20.56 2.12 4.32
N SER A 61 -19.62 1.88 5.23
CA SER A 61 -19.90 1.41 6.60
C SER A 61 -19.85 2.51 7.67
N GLY A 62 -19.22 3.64 7.39
CA GLY A 62 -19.00 4.74 8.33
C GLY A 62 -18.02 4.44 9.47
N LYS A 63 -17.39 3.27 9.50
CA LYS A 63 -16.56 2.82 10.63
C LYS A 63 -15.06 3.09 10.42
N PRO A 64 -14.31 3.47 11.49
CA PRO A 64 -12.85 3.34 11.53
C PRO A 64 -12.45 1.85 11.63
N PRO A 65 -11.26 1.43 11.16
CA PRO A 65 -10.04 2.23 11.01
C PRO A 65 -9.73 2.72 9.58
N ARG A 66 -8.86 3.73 9.49
CA ARG A 66 -8.36 4.27 8.22
C ARG A 66 -6.97 3.70 7.93
N LEU A 67 -6.86 2.82 6.95
CA LEU A 67 -5.59 2.40 6.38
C LEU A 67 -5.17 3.42 5.33
N ALA A 68 -3.93 3.86 5.37
CA ALA A 68 -3.39 4.89 4.47
C ALA A 68 -2.05 4.46 3.90
N PHE A 69 -1.90 4.58 2.59
CA PHE A 69 -0.63 4.43 1.93
C PHE A 69 0.10 5.77 1.96
N VAL A 70 1.37 5.76 2.37
CA VAL A 70 2.22 6.95 2.43
C VAL A 70 3.47 6.68 1.63
N SER A 71 3.82 7.60 0.73
CA SER A 71 5.06 7.58 -0.02
C SER A 71 5.80 8.90 0.16
N ASN A 72 7.03 8.84 0.64
CA ASN A 72 7.91 10.00 0.79
C ASN A 72 9.13 9.83 -0.11
N SER A 73 9.36 10.82 -0.97
CA SER A 73 10.58 10.98 -1.75
C SER A 73 11.43 12.09 -1.12
N TYR A 74 12.75 11.97 -1.19
CA TYR A 74 13.68 12.94 -0.64
C TYR A 74 14.45 13.61 -1.78
N GLU A 75 14.52 14.95 -1.79
CA GLU A 75 15.10 15.72 -2.91
C GLU A 75 16.56 15.35 -3.21
N ASP A 76 17.34 15.02 -2.17
CA ASP A 76 18.76 14.67 -2.27
C ASP A 76 19.02 13.16 -2.28
N SER A 77 17.99 12.33 -2.47
CA SER A 77 18.12 10.88 -2.32
C SER A 77 17.35 10.10 -3.37
N ASP A 78 18.02 9.08 -3.93
CA ASP A 78 17.42 8.11 -4.82
C ASP A 78 16.47 7.13 -4.11
N PHE A 79 16.12 7.35 -2.84
CA PHE A 79 15.21 6.48 -2.10
C PHE A 79 13.80 7.07 -2.02
N ILE A 80 12.81 6.17 -2.15
CA ILE A 80 11.40 6.40 -1.85
C ILE A 80 11.04 5.51 -0.67
N ASP A 81 10.59 6.13 0.42
CA ASP A 81 10.02 5.43 1.56
C ASP A 81 8.53 5.23 1.32
N VAL A 82 8.09 3.98 1.34
CA VAL A 82 6.68 3.61 1.27
C VAL A 82 6.23 2.96 2.58
N ALA A 83 5.03 3.28 3.03
CA ALA A 83 4.45 2.71 4.23
C ALA A 83 2.95 2.50 4.10
N LEU A 84 2.45 1.48 4.80
CA LEU A 84 1.03 1.35 5.11
C LEU A 84 0.84 1.68 6.58
N MET A 85 0.00 2.68 6.85
CA MET A 85 -0.28 3.15 8.20
C MET A 85 -1.73 2.89 8.56
N LYS A 86 -1.99 2.57 9.82
CA LYS A 86 -3.31 2.65 10.42
C LYS A 86 -3.43 4.01 11.11
N LYS A 87 -4.25 4.88 10.56
CA LYS A 87 -4.48 6.21 11.10
C LYS A 87 -5.28 6.13 12.39
N SER A 88 -4.79 6.83 13.40
CA SER A 88 -5.56 7.02 14.62
C SER A 88 -6.82 7.84 14.33
N SER A 89 -7.90 7.54 15.05
CA SER A 89 -9.12 8.37 15.03
C SER A 89 -9.03 9.53 16.02
N ASP A 90 -8.01 9.52 16.89
CA ASP A 90 -7.77 10.53 17.91
C ASP A 90 -6.37 11.12 17.71
N TRP A 91 -6.31 12.44 17.64
CA TRP A 91 -5.12 13.25 17.40
C TRP A 91 -4.06 13.09 18.50
N LEU A 92 -4.45 12.62 19.69
CA LEU A 92 -3.54 12.33 20.80
C LEU A 92 -2.71 11.06 20.57
N PHE A 93 -3.18 10.15 19.71
CA PHE A 93 -2.49 8.89 19.46
C PHE A 93 -1.78 8.92 18.11
N ARG A 94 -0.56 8.35 18.10
CA ARG A 94 0.22 8.21 16.88
C ARG A 94 -0.43 7.19 15.95
N ASP A 95 -0.18 7.37 14.66
CA ASP A 95 -0.51 6.37 13.64
C ASP A 95 0.37 5.13 13.81
N ASP A 96 -0.22 3.94 13.65
CA ASP A 96 0.55 2.70 13.67
C ASP A 96 1.11 2.43 12.27
N VAL A 97 2.42 2.14 12.20
CA VAL A 97 3.06 1.69 10.95
C VAL A 97 2.88 0.18 10.84
N LEU A 98 2.09 -0.26 9.86
CA LEU A 98 1.81 -1.68 9.64
C LEU A 98 2.84 -2.34 8.72
N TYR A 99 3.37 -1.56 7.79
CA TYR A 99 4.41 -1.96 6.84
C TYR A 99 5.21 -0.74 6.44
N ARG A 100 6.53 -0.89 6.29
CA ARG A 100 7.42 0.13 5.75
C ARG A 100 8.52 -0.52 4.92
N GLU A 101 8.85 0.11 3.81
CA GLU A 101 9.91 -0.31 2.91
C GLU A 101 10.56 0.91 2.27
N SER A 102 11.88 0.86 2.07
CA SER A 102 12.65 1.88 1.36
C SER A 102 13.09 1.33 0.01
N LEU A 103 12.79 2.04 -1.08
CA LEU A 103 12.98 1.59 -2.45
C LEU A 103 13.90 2.53 -3.20
N ILE A 104 14.77 2.01 -4.07
CA ILE A 104 15.59 2.85 -4.95
C ILE A 104 14.75 3.28 -6.16
N CYS A 105 14.71 4.59 -6.42
CA CYS A 105 13.90 5.31 -7.40
C CYS A 105 14.09 4.79 -8.83
N GLN A 106 15.25 4.18 -9.14
CA GLN A 106 15.50 3.49 -10.42
C GLN A 106 14.54 2.31 -10.68
N MET A 107 13.93 1.71 -9.65
CA MET A 107 12.95 0.63 -9.78
C MET A 107 11.49 1.11 -9.87
N ALA A 108 11.23 2.40 -9.67
CA ALA A 108 9.87 2.95 -9.59
C ALA A 108 9.31 3.44 -10.94
N TYR A 109 10.14 3.52 -11.99
CA TYR A 109 9.73 4.00 -13.31
C TYR A 109 10.13 3.02 -14.42
N PRO A 110 9.18 2.41 -15.16
CA PRO A 110 9.48 1.99 -16.51
C PRO A 110 9.56 3.24 -17.39
N LEU A 111 10.79 3.66 -17.68
CA LEU A 111 11.20 4.46 -18.85
C LEU A 111 10.11 5.38 -19.44
N MET A 112 9.95 6.56 -18.85
CA MET A 112 9.48 7.74 -19.57
C MET A 112 10.67 8.37 -20.32
N THR A 113 11.32 7.60 -21.21
CA THR A 113 12.21 8.17 -22.22
C THR A 113 11.38 8.44 -23.46
N GLY A 114 10.70 9.58 -23.47
CA GLY A 114 10.25 10.22 -24.69
C GLY A 114 11.42 10.96 -25.33
N ARG A 115 11.76 10.59 -26.56
CA ARG A 115 12.24 11.49 -27.59
C ARG A 115 11.33 11.34 -28.79
#